data_AF-A0A9W8GUZ7-F1
#
_entry.id   AF-A0A9W8GUZ7-F1
#
_cell.length_a   1.000
_cell.length_b   1.000
_cell.length_c   1.000
_cell.angle_alpha   90.00
_cell.angle_beta   90.00
_cell.angle_gamma   90.00
#
_symmetry.space_group_name_H-M   'P 1'
#
loop_
_entity.id
_entity.type
_entity.pdbx_description
1 polymer ?
#
loop_
_entity_poly.entity_id
_entity_poly.type
_entity_poly.pdbx_seq_one_letter_code
_entity_poly.pdbx_strand_id
1 'polypeptide(L)'
;MESNRHVFLGGAGAEDYAREKGLDIVHPSYFWTKHRWEQHERGFVRSDSASTSSTRVGSLGSDEMGDYSHLPMGTVGAVALDAAGNLATATSTGGMSNKWDGRIGDTPIIGAGTWADKHIAISGTGAGEYFIRQGTAQYIALRAKLLGETPAVAGELAMLEMKSIGGDGGVICVDSTGRLTMTFCSDGMYRGYCSEQTDHIPAIGIFGSEKIAPDDNHVALS
;
A
#
# COMPACT_ATOMS: atom_id res chain seq x y z
N MET A 1 19.38 3.79 -2.50
CA MET A 1 19.34 5.26 -2.69
C MET A 1 20.68 5.92 -2.38
N GLU A 2 21.34 5.62 -1.26
CA GLU A 2 22.58 6.33 -0.86
C GLU A 2 23.87 5.82 -1.52
N SER A 3 23.93 4.53 -1.87
CA SER A 3 25.15 3.87 -2.31
C SER A 3 25.21 3.53 -3.81
N ASN A 4 24.17 3.88 -4.58
CA ASN A 4 24.07 3.62 -6.01
C ASN A 4 23.33 4.78 -6.71
N ARG A 5 23.73 5.11 -7.94
CA ARG A 5 23.05 6.10 -8.81
C ARG A 5 21.64 5.67 -9.27
N HIS A 6 21.32 4.39 -9.17
CA HIS A 6 20.05 3.83 -9.60
C HIS A 6 18.99 3.89 -8.48
N VAL A 7 17.75 4.22 -8.85
CA VAL A 7 16.63 4.34 -7.91
C VAL A 7 15.97 2.99 -7.63
N PHE A 8 15.95 2.09 -8.62
CA PHE A 8 15.20 0.84 -8.57
C PHE A 8 16.06 -0.32 -9.08
N LEU A 9 16.11 -1.41 -8.33
CA LEU A 9 16.69 -2.70 -8.74
C LEU A 9 15.65 -3.80 -8.47
N GLY A 10 15.64 -4.86 -9.29
CA GLY A 10 14.71 -5.98 -9.14
C GLY A 10 15.35 -7.33 -9.44
N GLY A 11 14.74 -8.39 -8.93
CA GLY A 11 15.18 -9.77 -9.14
C GLY A 11 16.60 -10.05 -8.61
N ALA A 12 17.28 -11.00 -9.25
CA ALA A 12 18.62 -11.45 -8.83
C ALA A 12 19.66 -10.32 -8.73
N GLY A 13 19.60 -9.32 -9.63
CA GLY A 13 20.52 -8.19 -9.59
C GLY A 13 20.41 -7.33 -8.34
N ALA A 14 19.23 -7.26 -7.72
CA ALA A 14 19.07 -6.57 -6.44
C ALA A 14 19.72 -7.36 -5.28
N GLU A 15 19.61 -8.69 -5.30
CA GLU A 15 20.27 -9.55 -4.31
C GLU A 15 21.79 -9.56 -4.45
N ASP A 16 22.30 -9.60 -5.68
CA ASP A 16 23.74 -9.52 -5.95
C ASP A 16 24.31 -8.21 -5.45
N TYR A 17 23.60 -7.10 -5.67
CA TYR A 17 23.97 -5.81 -5.14
C TYR A 17 23.95 -5.79 -3.60
N ALA A 18 22.95 -6.41 -2.97
CA ALA A 18 22.91 -6.54 -1.51
C ALA A 18 24.10 -7.34 -0.96
N ARG A 19 24.50 -8.43 -1.62
CA ARG A 19 25.71 -9.21 -1.29
C ARG A 19 26.98 -8.37 -1.40
N GLU A 20 27.12 -7.59 -2.47
CA GLU A 20 28.26 -6.69 -2.67
C GLU A 20 28.38 -5.66 -1.53
N LYS A 21 27.25 -5.20 -0.98
CA LYS A 21 27.22 -4.28 0.17
C LYS A 21 27.36 -4.97 1.53
N GLY A 22 27.59 -6.28 1.55
CA GLY A 22 27.79 -7.04 2.78
C GLY A 22 26.53 -7.18 3.63
N LEU A 23 25.34 -7.11 3.02
CA LEU A 23 24.08 -7.37 3.72
C LEU A 23 23.88 -8.88 3.91
N ASP A 24 23.30 -9.25 5.05
CA ASP A 24 22.98 -10.65 5.36
C ASP A 24 21.92 -11.18 4.40
N ILE A 25 22.29 -12.20 3.61
CA ILE A 25 21.37 -12.90 2.74
C ILE A 25 20.92 -14.19 3.40
N VAL A 26 19.61 -14.28 3.66
CA VAL A 26 18.99 -15.45 4.27
C VAL A 26 18.34 -16.34 3.21
N HIS A 27 18.22 -17.63 3.51
CA HIS A 27 17.45 -18.55 2.68
C HIS A 27 15.95 -18.17 2.70
N PRO A 28 15.19 -18.30 1.59
CA PRO A 28 13.77 -17.91 1.54
C PRO A 28 12.88 -18.56 2.61
N SER A 29 13.25 -19.73 3.13
CA SER A 29 12.55 -20.38 4.25
C SER A 29 12.49 -19.53 5.52
N TYR A 30 13.37 -18.53 5.66
CA TYR A 30 13.31 -17.55 6.75
C TYR A 30 11.99 -16.79 6.79
N PHE A 31 11.39 -16.49 5.64
CA PHE A 31 10.12 -15.77 5.53
C PHE A 31 8.89 -16.68 5.55
N TRP A 32 9.09 -18.00 5.56
CA TRP A 32 7.99 -18.96 5.54
C TRP A 32 7.31 -19.02 6.91
N THR A 33 5.98 -19.07 6.90
CA THR A 33 5.19 -19.35 8.10
C THR A 33 4.07 -20.32 7.74
N LYS A 34 3.74 -21.22 8.67
CA LYS A 34 2.62 -22.16 8.50
C LYS A 34 1.31 -21.45 8.17
N HIS A 35 1.03 -20.33 8.85
CA HIS A 35 -0.17 -19.54 8.63
C HIS A 35 -0.30 -19.01 7.19
N ARG A 36 0.78 -18.43 6.63
CA ARG A 36 0.78 -17.93 5.24
C ARG A 36 0.75 -19.08 4.23
N TRP A 37 1.37 -20.21 4.53
CA TRP A 37 1.30 -21.41 3.71
C TRP A 37 -0.13 -21.96 3.59
N GLU A 38 -0.85 -22.08 4.71
CA GLU A 38 -2.25 -22.51 4.72
C GLU A 38 -3.18 -21.52 3.98
N GLN A 39 -2.83 -20.22 3.92
CA GLN A 39 -3.54 -19.25 3.07
C GLN A 39 -3.28 -19.51 1.58
N HIS A 40 -2.04 -19.79 1.21
CA HIS A 40 -1.62 -20.10 -0.16
C HIS A 40 -2.35 -21.35 -0.71
N GLU A 41 -2.36 -22.44 0.07
CA GLU A 41 -3.04 -23.70 -0.29
C GLU A 41 -4.55 -23.50 -0.52
N ARG A 42 -5.22 -22.75 0.37
CA ARG A 42 -6.67 -22.46 0.24
C ARG A 42 -7.02 -21.68 -1.02
N GLY A 43 -6.10 -20.84 -1.51
CA GLY A 43 -6.33 -20.06 -2.73
C GLY A 43 -6.46 -20.92 -3.99
N PHE A 44 -5.77 -22.06 -4.07
CA PHE A 44 -5.88 -22.99 -5.20
C PHE A 44 -7.17 -23.80 -5.17
N VAL A 45 -7.63 -24.21 -3.98
CA VAL A 45 -8.91 -24.94 -3.83
C VAL A 45 -10.09 -24.09 -4.31
N ARG A 46 -10.05 -22.77 -4.09
CA ARG A 46 -11.07 -21.83 -4.56
C ARG A 46 -11.04 -21.65 -6.09
N SER A 47 -9.87 -21.60 -6.72
CA SER A 47 -9.76 -21.46 -8.18
C SER A 47 -10.30 -22.70 -8.92
N ASP A 48 -10.06 -23.89 -8.39
CA ASP A 48 -10.52 -25.16 -9.01
C ASP A 48 -12.04 -25.33 -8.92
N SER A 49 -12.67 -24.80 -7.88
CA SER A 49 -14.12 -24.86 -7.68
C SER A 49 -14.87 -23.92 -8.64
N ALA A 50 -14.25 -22.80 -9.02
CA ALA A 50 -14.81 -21.81 -9.94
C ALA A 50 -14.64 -22.20 -11.42
N SER A 51 -13.69 -23.09 -11.76
CA SER A 51 -13.43 -23.48 -13.16
C SER A 51 -14.40 -24.54 -13.71
N THR A 52 -15.29 -25.10 -12.90
CA THR A 52 -16.25 -26.14 -13.35
C THR A 52 -17.55 -25.60 -14.00
N SER A 53 -17.66 -24.28 -14.22
CA SER A 53 -18.85 -23.64 -14.76
C SER A 53 -18.52 -22.53 -15.77
N SER A 54 -18.05 -22.86 -16.97
CA SER A 54 -18.37 -22.01 -18.14
C SER A 54 -18.28 -22.75 -19.48
N THR A 55 -19.46 -22.97 -20.06
CA THR A 55 -19.62 -23.14 -21.51
C THR A 55 -19.51 -21.77 -22.17
N ARG A 56 -18.80 -21.74 -23.30
CA ARG A 56 -18.34 -20.59 -24.11
C ARG A 56 -19.43 -19.57 -24.53
N VAL A 57 -19.03 -18.30 -24.72
CA VAL A 57 -18.99 -17.52 -26.01
C VAL A 57 -19.03 -15.99 -25.74
N GLY A 58 -17.97 -15.29 -26.14
CA GLY A 58 -17.98 -13.96 -26.78
C GLY A 58 -18.56 -12.75 -26.05
N SER A 59 -17.70 -11.98 -25.37
CA SER A 59 -17.74 -10.51 -25.38
C SER A 59 -16.40 -9.96 -24.87
N LEU A 60 -15.68 -9.23 -25.72
CA LEU A 60 -14.51 -8.43 -25.32
C LEU A 60 -15.02 -7.18 -24.62
N GLY A 61 -15.29 -7.27 -23.32
CA GLY A 61 -15.83 -6.19 -22.52
C GLY A 61 -15.49 -6.33 -21.04
N SER A 62 -14.62 -5.44 -20.55
CA SER A 62 -14.45 -4.93 -19.18
C SER A 62 -14.25 -5.84 -17.95
N ASP A 63 -14.46 -7.16 -17.96
CA ASP A 63 -14.49 -7.94 -16.71
C ASP A 63 -13.52 -9.14 -16.67
N GLU A 64 -12.23 -8.93 -16.91
CA GLU A 64 -11.17 -9.93 -16.71
C GLU A 64 -10.14 -9.56 -15.63
N MET A 65 -10.50 -8.67 -14.70
CA MET A 65 -9.72 -8.55 -13.46
C MET A 65 -10.37 -9.48 -12.45
N GLY A 66 -9.81 -10.70 -12.32
CA GLY A 66 -10.25 -11.65 -11.30
C GLY A 66 -10.37 -10.96 -9.94
N ASP A 67 -11.40 -11.31 -9.18
CA ASP A 67 -11.66 -10.71 -7.87
C ASP A 67 -10.58 -11.15 -6.86
N TYR A 68 -9.48 -10.39 -6.83
CA TYR A 68 -8.35 -10.61 -5.93
C TYR A 68 -8.49 -9.88 -4.59
N SER A 69 -9.61 -9.17 -4.37
CA SER A 69 -9.85 -8.40 -3.14
C SER A 69 -9.85 -9.27 -1.88
N HIS A 70 -10.12 -10.57 -2.03
CA HIS A 70 -10.18 -11.55 -0.93
C HIS A 70 -8.84 -12.19 -0.56
N LEU A 71 -7.78 -11.94 -1.33
CA LEU A 71 -6.49 -12.58 -1.06
C LEU A 71 -5.74 -11.81 0.02
N PRO A 72 -5.24 -12.48 1.07
CA PRO A 72 -4.48 -11.81 2.12
C PRO A 72 -3.31 -11.03 1.53
N MET A 73 -3.32 -9.73 1.75
CA MET A 73 -2.25 -8.81 1.41
C MET A 73 -1.42 -8.52 2.67
N GLY A 74 -0.12 -8.28 2.48
CA GLY A 74 0.79 -7.97 3.57
C GLY A 74 1.74 -6.85 3.16
N THR A 75 1.23 -5.62 3.22
CA THR A 75 2.03 -4.41 3.04
C THR A 75 2.12 -3.68 4.37
N VAL A 76 3.31 -3.16 4.68
CA VAL A 76 3.58 -2.29 5.81
C VAL A 76 4.19 -0.99 5.30
N GLY A 77 3.95 0.08 6.03
CA GLY A 77 4.38 1.41 5.62
C GLY A 77 4.57 2.34 6.81
N ALA A 78 5.42 3.33 6.63
CA ALA A 78 5.64 4.41 7.59
C ALA A 78 5.86 5.73 6.86
N VAL A 79 5.36 6.81 7.45
CA VAL A 79 5.65 8.19 7.06
C VAL A 79 6.09 8.95 8.30
N ALA A 80 7.05 9.88 8.14
CA ALA A 80 7.59 10.64 9.25
C ALA A 80 7.91 12.08 8.84
N LEU A 81 7.71 12.99 9.79
CA LEU A 81 8.20 14.37 9.78
C LEU A 81 9.19 14.50 10.94
N ASP A 82 10.43 14.90 10.66
CA ASP A 82 11.44 15.11 11.69
C ASP A 82 11.44 16.56 12.24
N ALA A 83 12.21 16.78 13.32
CA ALA A 83 12.32 18.10 13.95
C ALA A 83 13.01 19.16 13.08
N ALA A 84 13.70 18.75 12.01
CA ALA A 84 14.30 19.67 11.03
C ALA A 84 13.34 19.98 9.87
N GLY A 85 12.12 19.42 9.88
CA GLY A 85 11.11 19.61 8.84
C GLY A 85 11.29 18.69 7.63
N ASN A 86 12.11 17.65 7.72
CA ASN A 86 12.26 16.68 6.65
C ASN A 86 11.15 15.64 6.67
N LEU A 87 10.70 15.27 5.48
CA LEU A 87 9.68 14.26 5.27
C LEU A 87 10.31 13.01 4.65
N ALA A 88 9.91 11.84 5.16
CA ALA A 88 10.33 10.55 4.64
C ALA A 88 9.19 9.54 4.64
N THR A 89 9.27 8.58 3.73
CA THR A 89 8.37 7.44 3.66
C THR A 89 9.16 6.15 3.40
N ALA A 90 8.62 5.04 3.87
CA ALA A 90 9.09 3.71 3.50
C ALA A 90 7.89 2.76 3.42
N THR A 91 7.87 1.90 2.40
CA THR A 91 6.82 0.91 2.20
C THR A 91 7.48 -0.42 1.82
N SER A 92 6.98 -1.53 2.37
CA SER A 92 7.51 -2.88 2.11
C SER A 92 6.37 -3.89 2.07
N THR A 93 6.52 -4.93 1.24
CA THR A 93 5.47 -5.93 1.03
C THR A 93 6.03 -7.28 0.63
N GLY A 94 5.35 -8.36 1.04
CA GLY A 94 5.50 -9.68 0.43
C GLY A 94 4.75 -9.80 -0.91
N GLY A 95 3.89 -8.82 -1.21
CA GLY A 95 2.93 -8.83 -2.30
C GLY A 95 1.61 -9.49 -1.90
N MET A 96 0.97 -10.12 -2.86
CA MET A 96 -0.28 -10.87 -2.66
C MET A 96 -0.01 -12.37 -2.64
N SER A 97 -0.85 -13.11 -1.90
CA SER A 97 -0.85 -14.57 -1.94
C SER A 97 -1.18 -15.06 -3.36
N ASN A 98 -0.55 -16.16 -3.80
CA ASN A 98 -0.79 -16.79 -5.11
C ASN A 98 -0.53 -15.88 -6.33
N LYS A 99 0.33 -14.86 -6.16
CA LYS A 99 0.79 -14.01 -7.27
C LYS A 99 1.54 -14.83 -8.31
N TRP A 100 1.50 -14.39 -9.56
CA TRP A 100 2.42 -14.84 -10.58
C TRP A 100 3.86 -14.49 -10.19
N ASP A 101 4.79 -15.41 -10.49
CA ASP A 101 6.21 -15.17 -10.29
C ASP A 101 6.64 -13.93 -11.09
N GLY A 102 7.33 -13.01 -10.43
CA GLY A 102 7.73 -11.74 -11.01
C GLY A 102 6.64 -10.64 -11.02
N ARG A 103 5.43 -10.89 -10.52
CA ARG A 103 4.43 -9.81 -10.33
C ARG A 103 4.95 -8.77 -9.34
N ILE A 104 4.97 -7.52 -9.78
CA ILE A 104 5.36 -6.35 -8.99
C ILE A 104 4.10 -5.52 -8.69
N GLY A 105 3.89 -5.24 -7.40
CA GLY A 105 2.81 -4.35 -6.94
C GLY A 105 3.25 -2.89 -6.89
N ASP A 106 2.43 -2.06 -6.26
CA ASP A 106 2.59 -0.61 -6.11
C ASP A 106 3.74 -0.21 -5.19
N THR A 107 4.01 -1.02 -4.16
CA THR A 107 4.96 -0.71 -3.08
C THR A 107 6.34 -0.22 -3.53
N PRO A 108 7.04 -0.85 -4.50
CA PRO A 108 8.33 -0.33 -4.93
C PRO A 108 8.22 0.78 -5.99
N ILE A 109 7.02 1.06 -6.52
CA ILE A 109 6.79 2.01 -7.62
C ILE A 109 6.58 3.41 -7.04
N ILE A 110 7.57 4.28 -7.23
CA ILE A 110 7.52 5.67 -6.78
C ILE A 110 6.36 6.41 -7.46
N GLY A 111 5.47 6.98 -6.64
CA GLY A 111 4.26 7.66 -7.09
C GLY A 111 3.02 6.77 -7.16
N ALA A 112 3.15 5.45 -7.03
CA ALA A 112 2.00 4.56 -6.84
C ALA A 112 1.73 4.31 -5.35
N GLY A 113 2.56 3.48 -4.70
CA GLY A 113 2.44 3.14 -3.28
C GLY A 113 3.33 3.97 -2.35
N THR A 114 4.41 4.56 -2.87
CA THR A 114 5.42 5.26 -2.06
C THR A 114 5.77 6.59 -2.67
N TRP A 115 5.68 7.66 -1.87
CA TRP A 115 6.09 9.00 -2.30
C TRP A 115 6.55 9.86 -1.11
N ALA A 116 7.62 10.62 -1.28
CA ALA A 116 7.93 11.73 -0.40
C ALA A 116 8.56 12.87 -1.19
N ASP A 117 8.15 14.07 -0.88
CA ASP A 117 8.81 15.30 -1.28
C ASP A 117 8.82 16.32 -0.12
N LYS A 118 9.21 17.56 -0.42
CA LYS A 118 9.26 18.64 0.58
C LYS A 118 7.90 19.05 1.15
N HIS A 119 6.79 18.60 0.56
CA HIS A 119 5.44 18.98 0.93
C HIS A 119 4.72 17.87 1.69
N ILE A 120 4.87 16.61 1.25
CA ILE A 120 4.13 15.48 1.80
C ILE A 120 4.90 14.15 1.65
N ALA A 121 4.78 13.29 2.67
CA ALA A 121 5.18 11.88 2.63
C ALA A 121 3.94 10.99 2.69
N ILE A 122 3.94 9.92 1.88
CA ILE A 122 2.80 9.05 1.62
C ILE A 122 3.28 7.60 1.56
N SER A 123 2.55 6.71 2.21
CA SER A 123 2.69 5.25 2.06
C SER A 123 1.31 4.62 1.87
N GLY A 124 1.19 3.78 0.85
CA GLY A 124 -0.03 3.05 0.50
C GLY A 124 0.02 1.57 0.88
N THR A 125 -1.16 0.98 1.03
CA THR A 125 -1.39 -0.45 1.19
C THR A 125 -2.72 -0.84 0.55
N GLY A 126 -2.80 -1.99 -0.10
CA GLY A 126 -4.02 -2.47 -0.73
C GLY A 126 -3.76 -3.09 -2.10
N ALA A 127 -4.79 -3.10 -2.94
CA ALA A 127 -4.79 -3.73 -4.25
C ALA A 127 -3.86 -3.00 -5.23
N GLY A 128 -2.60 -3.45 -5.29
CA GLY A 128 -1.51 -2.75 -5.99
C GLY A 128 -1.77 -2.37 -7.45
N GLU A 129 -2.52 -3.17 -8.21
CA GLU A 129 -2.90 -2.85 -9.59
C GLU A 129 -3.70 -1.54 -9.68
N TYR A 130 -4.57 -1.27 -8.71
CA TYR A 130 -5.35 -0.03 -8.64
C TYR A 130 -4.48 1.16 -8.27
N PHE A 131 -3.58 1.01 -7.28
CA PHE A 131 -2.62 2.03 -6.88
C PHE A 131 -1.70 2.43 -8.05
N ILE A 132 -1.21 1.46 -8.83
CA ILE A 132 -0.37 1.72 -10.01
C ILE A 132 -1.17 2.45 -11.09
N ARG A 133 -2.37 1.95 -11.44
CA ARG A 133 -3.18 2.51 -12.52
C ARG A 133 -3.63 3.95 -12.24
N GLN A 134 -3.89 4.29 -10.98
CA GLN A 134 -4.26 5.64 -10.56
C GLN A 134 -3.05 6.54 -10.30
N GLY A 135 -1.87 5.98 -10.03
CA GLY A 135 -0.74 6.75 -9.49
C GLY A 135 -1.10 7.39 -8.15
N THR A 136 -1.74 6.63 -7.25
CA THR A 136 -2.44 7.14 -6.06
C THR A 136 -1.57 8.07 -5.20
N ALA A 137 -0.32 7.69 -4.88
CA ALA A 137 0.54 8.55 -4.07
C ALA A 137 0.92 9.87 -4.78
N GLN A 138 1.20 9.82 -6.08
CA GLN A 138 1.47 11.02 -6.88
C GLN A 138 0.22 11.88 -7.03
N TYR A 139 -0.95 11.29 -7.20
CA TYR A 139 -2.24 11.98 -7.25
C TYR A 139 -2.45 12.82 -5.98
N ILE A 140 -2.32 12.19 -4.80
CA ILE A 140 -2.41 12.89 -3.50
C ILE A 140 -1.37 14.01 -3.40
N ALA A 141 -0.11 13.74 -3.78
CA ALA A 141 0.96 14.73 -3.71
C ALA A 141 0.72 15.94 -4.60
N LEU A 142 0.23 15.72 -5.83
CA LEU A 142 -0.09 16.81 -6.76
C LEU A 142 -1.26 17.65 -6.27
N ARG A 143 -2.28 17.04 -5.65
CA ARG A 143 -3.38 17.80 -5.04
C ARG A 143 -2.91 18.66 -3.88
N ALA A 144 -2.12 18.11 -2.97
CA ALA A 144 -1.52 18.88 -1.88
C ALA A 144 -0.67 20.05 -2.41
N LYS A 145 0.15 19.81 -3.45
CA LYS A 145 1.07 20.80 -4.01
C LYS A 145 0.39 21.88 -4.87
N LEU A 146 -0.54 21.49 -5.73
CA LEU A 146 -1.12 22.38 -6.75
C LEU A 146 -2.43 23.02 -6.29
N LEU A 147 -3.20 22.33 -5.46
CA LEU A 147 -4.50 22.80 -4.96
C LEU A 147 -4.45 23.28 -3.50
N GLY A 148 -3.33 23.03 -2.79
CA GLY A 148 -3.20 23.39 -1.38
C GLY A 148 -4.07 22.56 -0.45
N GLU A 149 -4.54 21.39 -0.91
CA GLU A 149 -5.39 20.51 -0.13
C GLU A 149 -4.62 19.87 1.03
N THR A 150 -5.32 19.61 2.13
CA THR A 150 -4.75 18.89 3.27
C THR A 150 -4.56 17.41 2.93
N PRO A 151 -3.68 16.69 3.64
CA PRO A 151 -3.55 15.24 3.48
C PRO A 151 -4.88 14.51 3.59
N ALA A 152 -5.74 14.93 4.53
CA ALA A 152 -7.07 14.35 4.75
C ALA A 152 -7.96 14.46 3.51
N VAL A 153 -8.10 15.66 2.93
CA VAL A 153 -8.94 15.90 1.76
C VAL A 153 -8.42 15.14 0.55
N ALA A 154 -7.12 15.23 0.27
CA ALA A 154 -6.52 14.57 -0.88
C ALA A 154 -6.56 13.04 -0.75
N GLY A 155 -6.32 12.51 0.46
CA GLY A 155 -6.38 11.08 0.76
C GLY A 155 -7.80 10.51 0.65
N GLU A 156 -8.80 11.21 1.18
CA GLU A 156 -10.21 10.81 1.10
C GLU A 156 -10.69 10.71 -0.35
N LEU A 157 -10.41 11.73 -1.18
CA LEU A 157 -10.75 11.71 -2.59
C LEU A 157 -10.06 10.56 -3.33
N ALA A 158 -8.78 10.31 -3.05
CA ALA A 158 -8.06 9.19 -3.64
C ALA A 158 -8.68 7.83 -3.28
N MET A 159 -9.08 7.64 -2.02
CA MET A 159 -9.73 6.40 -1.57
C MET A 159 -11.14 6.24 -2.13
N LEU A 160 -11.90 7.34 -2.29
CA LEU A 160 -13.21 7.34 -2.93
C LEU A 160 -13.09 6.93 -4.42
N GLU A 161 -12.15 7.53 -5.14
CA GLU A 161 -11.90 7.18 -6.54
C GLU A 161 -11.45 5.72 -6.68
N MET A 162 -10.55 5.24 -5.80
CA MET A 162 -10.15 3.84 -5.73
C MET A 162 -11.33 2.90 -5.52
N LYS A 163 -12.20 3.20 -4.54
CA LYS A 163 -13.36 2.37 -4.25
C LYS A 163 -14.38 2.38 -5.40
N SER A 164 -14.56 3.51 -6.07
CA SER A 164 -15.51 3.63 -7.19
C SER A 164 -15.15 2.77 -8.41
N ILE A 165 -13.89 2.35 -8.55
CA ILE A 165 -13.45 1.42 -9.59
C ILE A 165 -13.26 -0.01 -9.09
N GLY A 166 -13.75 -0.33 -7.89
CA GLY A 166 -13.66 -1.66 -7.27
C GLY A 166 -12.31 -1.94 -6.60
N GLY A 167 -11.45 -0.93 -6.45
CA GLY A 167 -10.21 -1.05 -5.70
C GLY A 167 -10.44 -1.03 -4.19
N ASP A 168 -9.46 -1.55 -3.46
CA ASP A 168 -9.49 -1.61 -2.00
C ASP A 168 -8.12 -1.29 -1.42
N GLY A 169 -8.07 -0.51 -0.34
CA GLY A 169 -6.82 -0.12 0.28
C GLY A 169 -6.91 1.07 1.22
N GLY A 170 -5.74 1.61 1.55
CA GLY A 170 -5.56 2.76 2.42
C GLY A 170 -4.21 3.43 2.23
N VAL A 171 -4.12 4.66 2.71
CA VAL A 171 -2.92 5.49 2.69
C VAL A 171 -2.70 6.13 4.05
N ILE A 172 -1.43 6.23 4.43
CA ILE A 172 -1.00 7.11 5.50
C ILE A 172 -0.21 8.26 4.89
N CYS A 173 -0.48 9.48 5.34
CA CYS A 173 0.14 10.70 4.83
C CYS A 173 0.53 11.62 5.97
N VAL A 174 1.64 12.35 5.83
CA VAL A 174 1.99 13.50 6.68
C VAL A 174 2.57 14.62 5.84
N ASP A 175 2.12 15.85 6.06
CA ASP A 175 2.64 17.03 5.37
C ASP A 175 3.70 17.77 6.19
N SER A 176 4.35 18.74 5.54
CA SER A 176 5.39 19.59 6.15
C SER A 176 4.92 20.45 7.34
N THR A 177 3.62 20.51 7.60
CA THR A 177 3.03 21.21 8.76
C THR A 177 2.67 20.27 9.91
N GLY A 178 2.89 18.96 9.74
CA GLY A 178 2.55 17.94 10.72
C GLY A 178 1.09 17.49 10.68
N ARG A 179 0.30 17.94 9.68
CA ARG A 179 -1.03 17.37 9.46
C ARG A 179 -0.86 15.98 8.88
N LEU A 180 -1.63 15.03 9.40
CA LEU A 180 -1.57 13.65 8.99
C LEU A 180 -2.96 13.11 8.67
N THR A 181 -3.02 12.05 7.88
CA THR A 181 -4.22 11.24 7.72
C THR A 181 -3.84 9.78 7.60
N MET A 182 -4.77 8.90 7.98
CA MET A 182 -4.66 7.46 7.79
C MET A 182 -5.97 6.96 7.15
N THR A 183 -6.25 7.43 5.94
CA THR A 183 -7.52 7.18 5.26
C THR A 183 -7.51 5.83 4.56
N PHE A 184 -8.62 5.09 4.62
CA PHE A 184 -8.77 3.80 3.94
C PHE A 184 -10.22 3.55 3.50
N CYS A 185 -10.39 2.74 2.45
CA CYS A 185 -11.68 2.26 1.96
C CYS A 185 -11.85 0.74 2.10
N SER A 186 -10.84 0.04 2.63
CA SER A 186 -10.91 -1.36 3.04
C SER A 186 -11.75 -1.59 4.30
N ASP A 187 -12.08 -2.84 4.59
CA ASP A 187 -12.82 -3.23 5.81
C ASP A 187 -12.05 -2.87 7.10
N GLY A 188 -10.73 -2.80 7.00
CA GLY A 188 -9.84 -2.35 8.05
C GLY A 188 -8.43 -2.07 7.54
N MET A 189 -7.68 -1.32 8.34
CA MET A 189 -6.27 -1.01 8.12
C MET A 189 -5.57 -0.96 9.47
N TYR A 190 -4.67 -1.92 9.71
CA TYR A 190 -3.77 -1.87 10.87
C TYR A 190 -2.94 -0.60 10.80
N ARG A 191 -3.14 0.30 11.76
CA ARG A 191 -2.51 1.61 11.75
C ARG A 191 -2.23 2.09 13.16
N GLY A 192 -1.29 3.01 13.25
CA GLY A 192 -1.00 3.75 14.46
C GLY A 192 -0.18 4.99 14.16
N TYR A 193 -0.21 5.93 15.08
CA TYR A 193 0.62 7.13 15.01
C TYR A 193 1.02 7.55 16.42
N CYS A 194 2.06 8.37 16.47
CA CYS A 194 2.60 8.95 17.67
C CYS A 194 3.12 10.35 17.31
N SER A 195 2.75 11.35 18.11
CA SER A 195 3.20 12.73 17.91
C SER A 195 3.27 13.46 19.25
N GLU A 196 3.73 14.71 19.24
CA GLU A 196 3.65 15.59 20.42
C GLU A 196 2.19 15.79 20.87
N GLN A 197 1.23 15.77 19.94
CA GLN A 197 -0.20 15.91 20.25
C GLN A 197 -0.75 14.72 21.04
N THR A 198 -0.07 13.58 20.98
CA THR A 198 -0.42 12.38 21.75
C THR A 198 0.43 12.23 23.02
N ASP A 199 1.18 13.26 23.43
CA ASP A 199 2.20 13.19 24.50
C ASP A 199 3.19 12.03 24.29
N HIS A 200 3.49 11.72 23.03
CA HIS A 200 4.29 10.56 22.61
C HIS A 200 3.71 9.19 23.02
N ILE A 201 2.44 9.13 23.39
CA ILE A 201 1.71 7.88 23.62
C ILE A 201 1.18 7.39 22.26
N PRO A 202 1.53 6.17 21.81
CA PRO A 202 1.02 5.65 20.55
C PRO A 202 -0.49 5.41 20.60
N ALA A 203 -1.20 5.84 19.57
CA ALA A 203 -2.58 5.46 19.32
C ALA A 203 -2.62 4.42 18.19
N ILE A 204 -3.47 3.40 18.33
CA ILE A 204 -3.57 2.27 17.39
C ILE A 204 -5.02 1.98 17.05
N GLY A 205 -5.27 1.54 15.83
CA GLY A 205 -6.61 1.19 15.33
C GLY A 205 -6.55 0.22 14.18
N ILE A 206 -7.67 -0.44 13.91
CA ILE A 206 -7.81 -1.42 12.82
C ILE A 206 -9.05 -1.08 12.00
N PHE A 207 -10.18 -0.89 12.64
CA PHE A 207 -11.48 -0.72 11.99
C PHE A 207 -11.83 0.76 11.78
N GLY A 208 -12.79 1.02 10.89
CA GLY A 208 -13.27 2.37 10.59
C GLY A 208 -14.07 3.04 11.72
N SER A 209 -14.58 2.24 12.67
CA SER A 209 -15.25 2.76 13.86
C SER A 209 -14.28 3.35 14.90
N GLU A 210 -13.00 3.03 14.80
CA GLU A 210 -11.95 3.51 15.70
C GLU A 210 -11.38 4.81 15.13
N LYS A 211 -11.66 5.97 15.73
CA LYS A 211 -11.00 7.22 15.38
C LYS A 211 -9.80 7.45 16.29
N ILE A 212 -8.60 7.26 15.75
CA ILE A 212 -7.37 7.39 16.55
C ILE A 212 -6.69 8.75 16.39
N ALA A 213 -6.92 9.43 15.25
CA ALA A 213 -6.44 10.78 14.98
C ALA A 213 -7.60 11.70 14.54
N PRO A 214 -7.45 13.04 14.60
CA PRO A 214 -8.49 13.98 14.17
C PRO A 214 -8.98 13.75 12.73
N ASP A 215 -8.04 13.44 11.82
CA ASP A 215 -8.29 13.23 10.38
C ASP A 215 -8.14 11.74 9.98
N ASP A 216 -8.56 10.84 10.86
CA ASP A 216 -8.65 9.40 10.63
C ASP A 216 -10.00 9.04 9.99
N ASN A 217 -9.99 8.84 8.66
CA ASN A 217 -11.21 8.72 7.85
C ASN A 217 -11.37 7.32 7.25
N HIS A 218 -12.56 6.73 7.42
CA HIS A 218 -12.97 5.52 6.71
C HIS A 218 -13.96 5.88 5.60
N VAL A 219 -13.61 5.54 4.36
CA VAL A 219 -14.41 5.87 3.17
C VAL A 219 -15.28 4.68 2.79
N ALA A 220 -16.56 4.76 3.11
CA ALA A 220 -17.58 3.83 2.67
C ALA A 220 -18.39 4.42 1.51
N LEU A 221 -18.71 3.62 0.49
CA LEU A 221 -19.72 4.00 -0.50
C LEU A 221 -21.09 3.90 0.16
N SER A 222 -21.89 4.98 0.06
CA SER A 222 -23.29 5.02 0.47
C SER A 222 -24.19 4.20 -0.44
#